data_AF-A0A1U7XMT3-F1
#
_entry.id   AF-A0A1U7XMT3-F1
#
_cell.length_a   1.000
_cell.length_b   1.000
_cell.length_c   1.000
_cell.angle_alpha   90.00
_cell.angle_beta   90.00
_cell.angle_gamma   90.00
#
_symmetry.space_group_name_H-M   'P 1'
#
loop_
_entity.id
_entity.type
_entity.pdbx_description
1 polymer ?
#
loop_
_entity_poly.entity_id
_entity_poly.type
_entity_poly.pdbx_seq_one_letter_code
_entity_poly.pdbx_strand_id
1 'polypeptide(L)'
;MGSMDTCYYIKGNTIWNTEPKSASLVIQKIFKAKRQFEEAGYSEEEVNQMEKFFIKHIYKALQGSFQKVSWRKIVCNNNGLPKCIFILRLALQDRLATKERLARWGLVEDAICSLCQRKDETIPHLFFECELSDDVW
;
A
#
# COMPACT_ATOMS: atom_id res chain seq x y z
N MET A 1 17.83 17.96 -31.12
CA MET A 1 17.21 19.30 -31.14
C MET A 1 16.31 19.49 -29.91
N GLY A 2 16.86 19.35 -28.70
CA GLY A 2 16.08 19.32 -27.44
C GLY A 2 16.76 19.96 -26.23
N SER A 3 17.85 20.72 -26.44
CA SER A 3 18.62 21.33 -25.35
C SER A 3 18.32 22.82 -25.13
N MET A 4 17.53 23.46 -26.00
CA MET A 4 17.22 24.90 -25.91
C MET A 4 16.03 25.20 -24.99
N ASP A 5 15.03 24.33 -24.93
CA ASP A 5 13.79 24.61 -24.20
C ASP A 5 13.97 24.57 -22.68
N THR A 6 14.79 23.65 -22.16
CA THR A 6 15.12 23.60 -20.72
C THR A 6 15.81 24.87 -20.26
N CYS A 7 16.67 25.46 -21.09
CA CYS A 7 17.44 26.66 -20.79
C CYS A 7 16.53 27.91 -20.65
N TYR A 8 15.41 27.97 -21.38
CA TYR A 8 14.44 29.08 -21.27
C TYR A 8 13.74 29.09 -19.90
N TYR A 9 13.35 27.93 -19.39
CA TYR A 9 12.65 27.83 -18.11
C TYR A 9 13.58 27.90 -16.89
N ILE A 10 14.88 27.71 -17.06
CA ILE A 10 15.89 27.62 -15.98
C ILE A 10 16.88 28.80 -16.10
N LYS A 11 16.47 29.91 -16.71
CA LYS A 11 17.37 31.02 -17.03
C LYS A 11 17.83 31.75 -15.76
N GLY A 12 19.02 31.38 -15.26
CA GLY A 12 19.65 31.97 -14.07
C GLY A 12 19.22 31.37 -12.73
N ASN A 13 18.31 30.39 -12.74
CA ASN A 13 17.81 29.71 -11.54
C ASN A 13 18.05 28.21 -11.65
N THR A 14 17.86 27.45 -10.56
CA THR A 14 17.88 25.98 -10.60
C THR A 14 16.46 25.43 -10.82
N ILE A 15 16.36 24.15 -11.19
CA ILE A 15 15.06 23.45 -11.28
C ILE A 15 14.33 23.51 -9.94
N TRP A 16 15.06 23.54 -8.83
CA TRP A 16 14.49 23.61 -7.50
C TRP A 16 13.84 24.95 -7.19
N ASN A 17 14.39 26.03 -7.71
CA ASN A 17 13.94 27.41 -7.46
C ASN A 17 12.95 27.95 -8.51
N THR A 18 12.51 27.12 -9.46
CA THR A 18 11.67 27.59 -10.57
C THR A 18 10.33 26.87 -10.61
N GLU A 19 9.25 27.61 -10.88
CA GLU A 19 7.94 27.05 -11.20
C GLU A 19 7.47 27.55 -12.57
N PRO A 20 7.40 26.69 -13.60
CA PRO A 20 6.99 27.13 -14.92
C PRO A 20 5.47 27.31 -15.00
N LYS A 21 5.03 28.48 -15.50
CA LYS A 21 3.59 28.81 -15.67
C LYS A 21 2.97 28.15 -16.91
N SER A 22 3.75 27.97 -17.98
CA SER A 22 3.34 27.31 -19.22
C SER A 22 4.56 26.57 -19.76
N ALA A 23 4.54 25.24 -19.77
CA ALA A 23 5.68 24.42 -20.15
C ALA A 23 5.26 23.23 -21.00
N SER A 24 6.18 22.75 -21.84
CA SER A 24 6.00 21.52 -22.62
C SER A 24 5.87 20.29 -21.71
N LEU A 25 5.25 19.22 -22.21
CA LEU A 25 5.01 17.98 -21.45
C LEU A 25 6.30 17.36 -20.89
N VAL A 26 7.43 17.51 -21.60
CA VAL A 26 8.73 16.99 -21.15
C VAL A 26 9.20 17.77 -19.92
N ILE A 27 9.12 19.09 -19.96
CA ILE A 27 9.49 19.97 -18.85
C ILE A 27 8.59 19.71 -17.64
N GLN A 28 7.28 19.55 -17.86
CA GLN A 28 6.36 19.19 -16.78
C GLN A 28 6.73 17.88 -16.07
N LYS A 29 7.20 16.86 -16.82
CA LYS A 29 7.69 15.60 -16.22
C LYS A 29 8.94 15.81 -15.36
N ILE A 30 9.87 16.68 -15.77
CA ILE A 30 11.07 17.01 -15.00
C ILE A 30 10.67 17.67 -13.67
N PHE A 31 9.78 18.65 -13.69
CA PHE A 31 9.28 19.29 -12.46
C PHE A 31 8.46 18.36 -11.58
N LYS A 32 7.72 17.42 -12.19
CA LYS A 32 7.04 16.36 -11.43
C LYS A 32 8.06 15.47 -10.71
N ALA A 33 9.14 15.07 -11.38
CA ALA A 33 10.19 14.29 -10.76
C ALA A 33 10.84 15.06 -9.60
N LYS A 34 11.16 16.35 -9.78
CA LYS A 34 11.63 17.24 -8.72
C LYS A 34 10.74 17.17 -7.47
N ARG A 35 9.42 17.34 -7.62
CA ARG A 35 8.47 17.24 -6.49
C ARG A 35 8.54 15.89 -5.78
N GLN A 36 8.73 14.79 -6.49
CA GLN A 36 8.86 13.46 -5.88
C GLN A 36 10.13 13.33 -5.03
N PHE A 37 11.23 14.00 -5.41
CA PHE A 37 12.44 14.06 -4.57
C PHE A 37 12.19 14.89 -3.31
N GLU A 38 11.53 16.04 -3.47
CA GLU A 38 11.11 16.95 -2.40
C GLU A 38 10.21 16.23 -1.36
N GLU A 39 9.18 15.53 -1.84
CA GLU A 39 8.26 14.70 -1.01
C GLU A 39 8.97 13.53 -0.34
N ALA A 40 10.01 12.99 -0.97
CA ALA A 40 10.85 11.94 -0.41
C ALA A 40 11.89 12.47 0.59
N GLY A 41 11.95 13.79 0.82
CA GLY A 41 12.83 14.45 1.78
C GLY A 41 14.25 14.73 1.27
N TYR A 42 14.45 14.75 -0.06
CA TYR A 42 15.75 15.07 -0.65
C TYR A 42 15.88 16.55 -1.02
N SER A 43 17.02 17.13 -0.68
CA SER A 43 17.45 18.48 -1.07
C SER A 43 18.15 18.50 -2.44
N GLU A 44 18.31 19.71 -3.01
CA GLU A 44 19.04 19.92 -4.25
C GLU A 44 20.50 19.43 -4.14
N GLU A 45 21.17 19.75 -3.05
CA GLU A 45 22.57 19.39 -2.80
C GLU A 45 22.76 17.87 -2.72
N GLU A 46 21.87 17.17 -2.03
CA GLU A 46 21.91 15.72 -1.90
C GLU A 46 21.71 15.03 -3.25
N VAL A 47 20.78 15.52 -4.07
CA VAL A 47 20.54 14.97 -5.41
C VAL A 47 21.72 15.25 -6.33
N ASN A 48 22.34 16.43 -6.25
CA ASN A 48 23.52 16.77 -7.06
C ASN A 48 24.77 15.98 -6.67
N GLN A 49 24.89 15.56 -5.42
CA GLN A 49 26.00 14.72 -4.93
C GLN A 49 25.78 13.22 -5.17
N MET A 50 24.60 12.78 -5.62
CA MET A 50 24.33 11.37 -5.89
C MET A 50 25.09 10.88 -7.13
N GLU A 51 26.11 10.05 -6.91
CA GLU A 51 26.82 9.35 -7.99
C GLU A 51 25.97 8.22 -8.61
N LYS A 52 25.15 7.55 -7.79
CA LYS A 52 24.27 6.45 -8.22
C LYS A 52 22.86 6.64 -7.67
N PHE A 53 21.90 6.65 -8.59
CA PHE A 53 20.49 6.74 -8.27
C PHE A 53 19.78 5.41 -8.53
N PHE A 54 19.03 4.91 -7.54
CA PHE A 54 18.08 3.83 -7.77
C PHE A 54 16.68 4.28 -7.38
N ILE A 55 15.76 4.14 -8.33
CA ILE A 55 14.33 4.41 -8.18
C ILE A 55 13.75 3.75 -6.91
N LYS A 56 14.24 2.55 -6.53
CA LYS A 56 13.83 1.84 -5.31
C LYS A 56 14.01 2.64 -4.02
N HIS A 57 14.97 3.57 -3.95
CA HIS A 57 15.20 4.40 -2.76
C HIS A 57 14.12 5.46 -2.62
N ILE A 58 13.80 6.18 -3.70
CA ILE A 58 12.70 7.15 -3.73
C ILE A 58 11.38 6.47 -3.39
N TYR A 59 11.07 5.32 -3.99
CA TYR A 59 9.84 4.59 -3.65
C TYR A 59 9.78 4.23 -2.16
N LYS A 60 10.87 3.78 -1.55
CA LYS A 60 10.89 3.46 -0.11
C LYS A 60 10.72 4.70 0.76
N ALA A 61 11.30 5.83 0.38
CA ALA A 61 11.14 7.10 1.08
C ALA A 61 9.68 7.58 1.00
N LEU A 62 9.09 7.62 -0.20
CA LEU A 62 7.69 7.99 -0.42
C LEU A 62 6.69 7.02 0.21
N GLN A 63 7.05 5.74 0.31
CA GLN A 63 6.21 4.73 0.96
C GLN A 63 6.06 5.05 2.47
N GLY A 64 7.01 5.75 3.08
CA GLY A 64 6.99 6.01 4.52
C GLY A 64 7.26 4.77 5.36
N SER A 65 7.17 4.93 6.69
CA SER A 65 7.38 3.85 7.64
C SER A 65 6.08 3.08 7.89
N PHE A 66 6.02 1.84 7.42
CA PHE A 66 4.95 0.90 7.80
C PHE A 66 5.45 -0.10 8.82
N GLN A 67 4.58 -0.45 9.78
CA GLN A 67 4.86 -1.54 10.71
C GLN A 67 5.04 -2.84 9.93
N LYS A 68 6.12 -3.56 10.22
CA LYS A 68 6.31 -4.92 9.70
C LYS A 68 5.31 -5.84 10.37
N VAL A 69 4.34 -6.32 9.60
CA VAL A 69 3.35 -7.29 10.06
C VAL A 69 3.87 -8.72 9.88
N SER A 70 3.69 -9.57 10.89
CA SER A 70 4.14 -10.97 10.89
C SER A 70 3.49 -11.78 9.77
N TRP A 71 2.22 -11.50 9.47
CA TRP A 71 1.43 -12.22 8.47
C TRP A 71 1.77 -11.86 7.01
N ARG A 72 2.67 -10.90 6.76
CA ARG A 72 3.03 -10.47 5.39
C ARG A 72 3.48 -11.65 4.52
N LYS A 73 4.31 -12.55 5.07
CA LYS A 73 4.83 -13.71 4.33
C LYS A 73 3.75 -14.74 3.98
N ILE A 74 2.65 -14.75 4.73
CA ILE A 74 1.54 -15.68 4.52
C ILE A 74 0.66 -15.19 3.35
N VAL A 75 0.56 -13.87 3.15
CA VAL A 75 -0.29 -13.28 2.10
C VAL A 75 0.52 -12.94 0.83
N CYS A 76 1.70 -12.33 1.00
CA CYS A 76 2.54 -11.90 -0.10
C CYS A 76 3.46 -13.04 -0.56
N ASN A 77 3.57 -13.25 -1.87
CA ASN A 77 4.37 -14.34 -2.45
C ASN A 77 3.93 -15.74 -2.01
N ASN A 78 2.61 -15.90 -1.78
CA ASN A 78 1.98 -17.17 -1.55
C ASN A 78 1.50 -17.75 -2.89
N ASN A 79 1.89 -18.99 -3.20
CA ASN A 79 1.52 -19.70 -4.43
C ASN A 79 0.17 -20.44 -4.34
N GLY A 80 -0.57 -20.25 -3.25
CA GLY A 80 -1.91 -20.79 -3.08
C GLY A 80 -2.93 -20.17 -4.04
N LEU A 81 -4.14 -20.72 -4.03
CA LEU A 81 -5.21 -20.24 -4.89
C LEU A 81 -5.54 -18.77 -4.57
N PRO A 82 -5.68 -17.87 -5.56
CA PRO A 82 -5.95 -16.46 -5.32
C PRO A 82 -7.19 -16.21 -4.45
N LYS A 83 -8.24 -17.03 -4.60
CA LYS A 83 -9.45 -16.97 -3.77
C LYS A 83 -9.15 -17.22 -2.29
N CYS A 84 -8.34 -18.24 -1.98
CA CYS A 84 -7.97 -18.57 -0.60
C CYS A 84 -7.08 -17.48 0.01
N ILE A 85 -6.11 -16.96 -0.74
CA ILE A 85 -5.25 -15.87 -0.30
C ILE A 85 -6.07 -14.60 -0.03
N PHE A 86 -7.07 -14.32 -0.86
CA PHE A 86 -7.97 -13.18 -0.64
C PHE A 86 -8.77 -13.32 0.66
N ILE A 87 -9.40 -14.47 0.89
CA ILE A 87 -10.15 -14.75 2.14
C ILE A 87 -9.21 -14.66 3.35
N LEU A 88 -8.03 -15.27 3.27
CA LEU A 88 -7.02 -15.23 4.34
C LEU A 88 -6.58 -13.79 4.66
N ARG A 89 -6.37 -12.96 3.64
CA ARG A 89 -6.04 -11.55 3.84
C ARG A 89 -7.15 -10.79 4.56
N LEU A 90 -8.43 -11.09 4.25
CA LEU A 90 -9.56 -10.50 4.97
C LEU A 90 -9.58 -10.99 6.42
N ALA A 91 -9.39 -12.28 6.66
CA ALA A 91 -9.38 -12.87 8.00
C ALA A 91 -8.28 -12.25 8.88
N LEU A 92 -7.04 -12.14 8.37
CA LEU A 92 -5.91 -11.55 9.10
C LEU A 92 -6.07 -10.07 9.44
N GLN A 93 -6.95 -9.36 8.75
CA GLN A 93 -7.26 -7.95 8.99
C GLN A 93 -8.54 -7.75 9.80
N ASP A 94 -9.13 -8.83 10.34
CA ASP A 94 -10.46 -8.85 10.97
C ASP A 94 -11.57 -8.32 10.05
N ARG A 95 -11.39 -8.44 8.72
CA ARG A 95 -12.29 -7.88 7.68
C ARG A 95 -13.22 -8.91 7.04
N LEU A 96 -13.15 -10.17 7.47
CA LEU A 96 -14.08 -11.19 7.02
C LEU A 96 -15.47 -10.93 7.61
N ALA A 97 -16.53 -11.12 6.82
CA ALA A 97 -17.91 -10.90 7.25
C ALA A 97 -18.41 -12.07 8.10
N THR A 98 -17.92 -12.18 9.33
CA THR A 98 -18.44 -13.13 10.31
C THR A 98 -19.70 -12.58 10.99
N LYS A 99 -20.56 -13.45 11.52
CA LYS A 99 -21.75 -12.99 12.26
C LYS A 99 -21.41 -12.10 13.46
N GLU A 100 -20.32 -12.36 14.18
CA GLU A 100 -19.87 -11.45 15.25
C GLU A 100 -19.65 -10.02 14.74
N ARG A 101 -18.99 -9.88 13.58
CA ARG A 101 -18.76 -8.57 12.96
C ARG A 101 -20.05 -7.93 12.46
N LEU A 102 -20.97 -8.71 11.89
CA LEU A 102 -22.26 -8.21 11.43
C LEU A 102 -23.17 -7.78 12.59
N ALA A 103 -23.15 -8.52 13.70
CA ALA A 103 -23.86 -8.17 14.94
C ALA A 103 -23.31 -6.86 15.54
N ARG A 104 -21.98 -6.65 15.53
CA ARG A 104 -21.36 -5.37 15.92
C ARG A 104 -21.86 -4.18 15.09
N TRP A 105 -22.30 -4.42 13.85
CA TRP A 105 -22.89 -3.39 12.97
C TRP A 105 -24.40 -3.25 13.11
N GLY A 106 -25.05 -4.06 13.95
CA GLY A 106 -26.51 -4.07 14.10
C GLY A 106 -27.25 -4.65 12.89
N LEU A 107 -26.57 -5.43 12.04
CA LEU A 107 -27.18 -6.05 10.85
C LEU A 107 -27.81 -7.42 11.14
N VAL A 108 -27.42 -8.06 12.24
CA VAL A 108 -27.90 -9.38 12.67
C VAL A 108 -28.11 -9.35 14.18
N GLU A 109 -29.13 -10.07 14.65
CA GLU A 109 -29.50 -10.14 16.07
C GLU A 109 -28.62 -11.10 16.88
N ASP A 110 -28.21 -12.23 16.28
CA ASP A 110 -27.33 -13.24 16.89
C ASP A 110 -25.95 -13.32 16.22
N ALA A 111 -24.94 -13.60 17.03
CA ALA A 111 -23.59 -13.88 16.54
C ALA A 111 -23.31 -15.38 16.37
N ILE A 112 -24.31 -16.27 16.57
CA ILE A 112 -24.09 -17.72 16.68
C ILE A 112 -23.61 -18.31 15.37
N CYS A 113 -22.52 -19.08 15.41
CA CYS A 113 -21.91 -19.73 14.26
C CYS A 113 -22.93 -20.55 13.46
N SER A 114 -23.03 -20.22 12.17
CA SER A 114 -24.00 -20.84 11.27
C SER A 114 -23.76 -22.34 11.05
N LEU A 115 -22.51 -22.79 11.28
CA LEU A 115 -22.09 -24.17 11.11
C LEU A 115 -22.45 -25.00 12.34
N CYS A 116 -21.78 -24.79 13.47
CA CYS A 116 -21.95 -25.64 14.65
C CYS A 116 -23.16 -25.25 15.52
N GLN A 117 -23.69 -24.03 15.39
CA GLN A 117 -24.80 -23.50 16.20
C GLN A 117 -24.56 -23.53 17.72
N ARG A 118 -23.29 -23.49 18.17
CA ARG A 118 -22.91 -23.62 19.59
C ARG A 118 -22.17 -22.43 20.19
N LYS A 119 -21.32 -21.77 19.42
CA LYS A 119 -20.50 -20.62 19.85
C LYS A 119 -20.65 -19.47 18.86
N ASP A 120 -20.22 -18.28 19.24
CA ASP A 120 -20.21 -17.12 18.35
C ASP A 120 -19.27 -17.33 17.16
N GLU A 121 -19.70 -16.86 15.98
CA GLU A 121 -18.95 -16.89 14.73
C GLU A 121 -17.87 -15.82 14.75
N THR A 122 -16.75 -16.17 15.36
CA THR A 122 -15.51 -15.39 15.30
C THR A 122 -14.58 -15.98 14.24
N ILE A 123 -13.57 -15.23 13.81
CA ILE A 123 -12.56 -15.76 12.88
C ILE A 123 -11.81 -16.96 13.49
N PRO A 124 -11.31 -16.91 14.75
CA PRO A 124 -10.69 -18.08 15.37
C PRO A 124 -11.62 -19.29 15.42
N HIS A 125 -12.88 -19.08 15.80
CA HIS A 125 -13.85 -20.16 15.87
C HIS A 125 -14.10 -20.78 14.50
N LEU A 126 -14.38 -19.96 13.49
CA LEU A 126 -14.71 -20.42 12.13
C LEU A 126 -13.61 -21.28 11.50
N PHE A 127 -12.33 -20.96 11.74
CA PHE A 127 -11.21 -21.65 11.10
C PHE A 127 -10.51 -22.70 11.96
N PHE A 128 -10.58 -22.60 13.30
CA PHE A 128 -9.72 -23.41 14.19
C PHE A 128 -10.43 -24.07 15.38
N GLU A 129 -11.66 -23.69 15.73
CA GLU A 129 -12.35 -24.24 16.92
C GLU A 129 -13.73 -24.83 16.62
N CYS A 130 -14.28 -24.58 15.44
CA CYS A 130 -15.58 -25.10 15.03
C CYS A 130 -15.43 -26.58 14.67
N GLU A 131 -16.12 -27.46 15.41
CA GLU A 131 -16.12 -28.91 15.21
C GLU A 131 -16.43 -29.30 13.75
N LEU A 132 -17.40 -28.64 13.12
CA LEU A 132 -17.73 -28.92 11.72
C LEU A 132 -16.68 -28.41 10.73
N SER A 133 -15.95 -27.34 11.07
CA SER A 133 -14.84 -26.90 10.23
C SER A 133 -13.65 -27.85 10.38
N ASP A 134 -13.40 -28.35 11.58
CA ASP A 134 -12.32 -29.29 11.88
C ASP A 134 -12.48 -30.58 11.07
N ASP A 135 -13.71 -31.09 10.95
CA ASP A 135 -14.03 -32.27 10.13
C ASP A 135 -13.74 -32.10 8.62
N VAL A 136 -13.65 -30.87 8.12
CA VAL A 136 -13.42 -30.57 6.69
C VAL A 136 -11.93 -30.40 6.35
N TRP A 137 -11.13 -29.98 7.32
CA TRP A 137 -9.70 -29.69 7.13
C TRP A 137 -8.85 -30.96 7.01
#